data_AF-A0A817PXQ0-F1
#
_entry.id   AF-A0A817PXQ0-F1
#
_cell.length_a   1.000
_cell.length_b   1.000
_cell.length_c   1.000
_cell.angle_alpha   90.00
_cell.angle_beta   90.00
_cell.angle_gamma   90.00
#
_symmetry.space_group_name_H-M   'P 1'
#
loop_
_entity.id
_entity.type
_entity.pdbx_description
1 polymer ?
#
loop_
_entity_poly.entity_id
_entity_poly.type
_entity_poly.pdbx_seq_one_letter_code
_entity_poly.pdbx_strand_id
1 'polypeptide(L)'
;MPRKCRRQRHSRIAVLRRHHSQGQHFSDEEEYCSTIPMEIEMEDQEDDGNGDEMEFKMKVDGPNISDMFELCKRECESRKLSVLIYMILRYLGHNWRQIDDILHQIGVNQCKIAHKWALTFLDGGFGVFDDDGRGGKHNDGFYDQFPELEIQAKAFAVEACSKKSASFTTVDLAKYLDEQFYEITQTSKVNASLVRSAESCRLDLRRWGAKFQSNSQRPYFEGHERDDVVKHRQEFISYFLERKDRYYTISEDEQPQWNLPTGKPCVLIFHDESTFKSGEVSAKRWTVDGHTPFFSKGRGRSHMISDYLVQHPSGPFFSLSEKEYEQATRAYPNLLSDSDDLNFNRFSATAGINVGEQGYFDNVTILCQFERLFQLLPFKKEYKDHDIEVVVDNAITHSAKEYNINEFGKGIGTNCP
;
A
#
# COMPACT_ATOMS: atom_id res chain seq x y z
N MET A 1 -20.32 29.47 29.32
CA MET A 1 -19.05 28.80 29.68
C MET A 1 -18.87 27.57 28.79
N PRO A 2 -17.77 27.43 28.02
CA PRO A 2 -17.58 26.28 27.15
C PRO A 2 -17.04 25.08 27.95
N ARG A 3 -17.66 23.91 27.74
CA ARG A 3 -17.28 22.63 28.35
C ARG A 3 -15.96 22.12 27.76
N LYS A 4 -15.00 21.78 28.64
CA LYS A 4 -13.69 21.23 28.26
C LYS A 4 -13.83 19.81 27.68
N CYS A 5 -13.10 19.56 26.59
CA CYS A 5 -13.08 18.32 25.82
C CYS A 5 -12.48 17.13 26.60
N ARG A 6 -13.07 15.95 26.38
CA ARG A 6 -12.80 14.62 26.98
C ARG A 6 -11.32 14.17 26.93
N ARG A 7 -10.49 14.80 26.10
CA ARG A 7 -9.08 14.45 25.85
C ARG A 7 -8.12 14.79 27.01
N GLN A 8 -8.46 15.74 27.88
CA GLN A 8 -7.59 16.17 28.99
C GLN A 8 -7.66 15.28 30.24
N ARG A 9 -8.60 14.31 30.31
CA ARG A 9 -8.77 13.44 31.48
C ARG A 9 -7.87 12.19 31.46
N HIS A 10 -7.45 11.74 30.28
CA HIS A 10 -6.63 10.53 30.14
C HIS A 10 -5.12 10.75 30.36
N SER A 11 -4.59 11.96 30.17
CA SER A 11 -3.14 12.19 30.36
C SER A 11 -2.71 12.14 31.82
N ARG A 12 -3.59 12.49 32.76
CA ARG A 12 -3.27 12.48 34.21
C ARG A 12 -3.19 11.08 34.81
N ILE A 13 -3.90 10.09 34.24
CA ILE A 13 -3.90 8.71 34.75
C ILE A 13 -2.65 7.95 34.26
N ALA A 14 -2.12 8.30 33.09
CA ALA A 14 -0.91 7.67 32.54
C ALA A 14 0.38 8.06 33.27
N VAL A 15 0.43 9.26 33.85
CA VAL A 15 1.61 9.75 34.60
C VAL A 15 1.77 9.06 35.95
N LEU A 16 0.66 8.64 36.59
CA LEU A 16 0.70 7.96 37.89
C LEU A 16 1.16 6.50 37.81
N ARG A 17 1.14 5.87 36.63
CA ARG A 17 1.52 4.45 36.46
C ARG A 17 3.01 4.21 36.20
N ARG A 18 3.80 5.25 35.93
CA ARG A 18 5.24 5.12 35.61
C ARG A 18 6.17 5.03 36.83
N HIS A 19 5.66 5.19 38.05
CA HIS A 19 6.49 5.29 39.26
C HIS A 19 6.71 3.96 40.03
N HIS A 20 6.31 2.80 39.49
CA HIS A 20 6.21 1.58 40.31
C HIS A 20 6.78 0.26 39.77
N SER A 21 7.74 0.28 38.85
CA SER A 21 8.42 -0.97 38.49
C SER A 21 9.87 -0.75 38.07
N GLN A 22 10.74 -0.57 39.06
CA GLN A 22 12.16 -0.91 38.94
C GLN A 22 12.41 -2.17 39.78
N GLY A 23 13.12 -3.12 39.19
CA GLY A 23 13.70 -4.27 39.87
C GLY A 23 13.40 -5.58 39.17
N GLN A 24 14.36 -6.13 38.44
CA GLN A 24 15.07 -7.36 38.83
C GLN A 24 16.04 -7.83 37.73
N HIS A 25 17.16 -8.37 38.22
CA HIS A 25 18.34 -8.92 37.54
C HIS A 25 18.16 -10.42 37.21
N PHE A 26 19.20 -11.00 36.59
CA PHE A 26 19.51 -12.43 36.26
C PHE A 26 19.19 -12.83 34.81
N SER A 27 20.20 -13.05 33.94
CA SER A 27 21.06 -14.25 33.71
C SER A 27 20.24 -15.36 33.00
N ASP A 28 20.64 -15.92 31.87
CA ASP A 28 21.82 -16.76 31.64
C ASP A 28 22.33 -16.71 30.18
N GLU A 29 23.49 -17.35 30.00
CA GLU A 29 24.36 -17.46 28.84
C GLU A 29 23.87 -18.47 27.79
N GLU A 30 24.20 -18.26 26.51
CA GLU A 30 24.55 -19.34 25.57
C GLU A 30 25.25 -18.77 24.31
N GLU A 31 26.15 -19.59 23.77
CA GLU A 31 27.31 -19.34 22.89
C GLU A 31 27.03 -19.08 21.40
N TYR A 32 28.06 -18.52 20.73
CA TYR A 32 28.53 -18.74 19.33
C TYR A 32 28.36 -17.65 18.22
N CYS A 33 29.51 -17.05 17.89
CA CYS A 33 30.19 -16.80 16.58
C CYS A 33 29.49 -16.14 15.36
N SER A 34 29.94 -14.92 14.97
CA SER A 34 30.87 -14.65 13.82
C SER A 34 30.82 -13.21 13.26
N THR A 35 31.96 -12.52 13.41
CA THR A 35 32.71 -11.60 12.53
C THR A 35 32.03 -10.72 11.45
N ILE A 36 32.34 -9.42 11.50
CA ILE A 36 32.21 -8.43 10.42
C ILE A 36 33.55 -8.38 9.65
N PRO A 37 33.55 -8.35 8.30
CA PRO A 37 34.77 -8.46 7.50
C PRO A 37 35.48 -7.12 7.36
N MET A 38 36.80 -7.13 7.58
CA MET A 38 37.70 -6.08 7.14
C MET A 38 38.90 -6.78 6.48
N GLU A 39 38.94 -6.77 5.14
CA GLU A 39 40.04 -7.35 4.37
C GLU A 39 41.34 -6.61 4.66
N ILE A 40 42.28 -7.27 5.33
CA ILE A 40 43.70 -6.92 5.34
C ILE A 40 44.46 -8.26 5.27
N GLU A 41 45.27 -8.41 4.22
CA GLU A 41 46.15 -9.57 4.02
C GLU A 41 47.10 -9.70 5.23
N MET A 42 46.96 -10.79 5.98
CA MET A 42 47.92 -11.21 7.00
C MET A 42 48.34 -12.64 6.68
N GLU A 43 49.66 -12.83 6.53
CA GLU A 43 50.29 -14.13 6.26
C GLU A 43 49.93 -15.14 7.36
N ASP A 44 49.49 -16.32 6.92
CA ASP A 44 49.04 -17.43 7.76
C ASP A 44 50.16 -17.95 8.67
N GLN A 45 49.93 -17.89 9.99
CA GLN A 45 50.49 -18.85 10.94
C GLN A 45 49.33 -19.56 11.63
N GLU A 46 49.20 -20.86 11.33
CA GLU A 46 48.29 -21.79 11.99
C GLU A 46 48.69 -21.91 13.47
N ASP A 47 47.77 -21.61 14.38
CA ASP A 47 47.86 -22.07 15.77
C ASP A 47 46.50 -22.63 16.22
N ASP A 48 46.54 -23.91 16.60
CA ASP A 48 45.44 -24.72 17.10
C ASP A 48 45.15 -24.34 18.56
N GLY A 49 43.97 -23.79 18.85
CA GLY A 49 43.66 -23.39 20.23
C GLY A 49 42.22 -23.02 20.49
N ASN A 50 41.34 -24.02 20.50
CA ASN A 50 39.97 -23.90 20.98
C ASN A 50 39.96 -23.73 22.52
N GLY A 51 40.01 -22.49 22.99
CA GLY A 51 39.75 -22.13 24.39
C GLY A 51 40.37 -20.80 24.77
N ASP A 52 39.61 -19.69 24.69
CA ASP A 52 39.97 -18.46 25.42
C ASP A 52 38.90 -17.33 25.51
N GLU A 53 37.65 -17.51 25.08
CA GLU A 53 36.67 -16.41 25.17
C GLU A 53 36.24 -16.05 26.62
N MET A 54 36.29 -17.00 27.56
CA MET A 54 36.04 -16.72 28.99
C MET A 54 37.27 -16.14 29.72
N GLU A 55 38.46 -16.17 29.11
CA GLU A 55 39.72 -15.88 29.82
C GLU A 55 39.99 -14.37 29.93
N PHE A 56 39.62 -13.59 28.91
CA PHE A 56 39.86 -12.14 28.91
C PHE A 56 39.10 -11.43 30.04
N LYS A 57 37.83 -11.78 30.28
CA LYS A 57 37.00 -11.15 31.32
C LYS A 57 37.51 -11.41 32.74
N MET A 58 38.20 -12.53 32.98
CA MET A 58 38.84 -12.84 34.26
C MET A 58 40.25 -12.23 34.41
N LYS A 59 40.93 -11.93 33.30
CA LYS A 59 42.27 -11.30 33.29
C LYS A 59 42.21 -9.77 33.32
N VAL A 60 41.09 -9.18 32.92
CA VAL A 60 40.85 -7.74 32.92
C VAL A 60 40.46 -7.30 34.34
N ASP A 61 41.42 -6.72 35.05
CA ASP A 61 41.21 -6.13 36.38
C ASP A 61 40.41 -4.83 36.23
N GLY A 62 39.08 -4.96 36.20
CA GLY A 62 38.14 -3.85 36.05
C GLY A 62 38.41 -2.69 37.01
N PRO A 63 38.63 -2.92 38.33
CA PRO A 63 39.05 -1.89 39.27
C PRO A 63 40.33 -1.15 38.87
N ASN A 64 41.40 -1.86 38.52
CA ASN A 64 42.66 -1.22 38.11
C ASN A 64 42.53 -0.46 36.78
N ILE A 65 41.73 -0.95 35.84
CA ILE A 65 41.44 -0.25 34.58
C ILE A 65 40.56 0.97 34.84
N SER A 66 39.61 0.89 35.76
CA SER A 66 38.82 2.04 36.22
C SER A 66 39.71 3.10 36.86
N ASP A 67 40.66 2.71 37.69
CA ASP A 67 41.61 3.62 38.31
C ASP A 67 42.55 4.25 37.27
N MET A 68 43.06 3.46 36.32
CA MET A 68 43.81 3.98 35.16
C MET A 68 42.96 4.93 34.31
N PHE A 69 41.68 4.62 34.10
CA PHE A 69 40.76 5.46 33.36
C PHE A 69 40.54 6.79 34.08
N GLU A 70 40.35 6.79 35.40
CA GLU A 70 40.26 8.00 36.23
C GLU A 70 41.54 8.84 36.19
N LEU A 71 42.71 8.20 36.14
CA LEU A 71 43.97 8.92 35.94
C LEU A 71 44.05 9.56 34.56
N CYS A 72 43.65 8.82 33.51
CA CYS A 72 43.62 9.31 32.14
C CYS A 72 42.53 10.37 31.90
N LYS A 73 41.42 10.36 32.66
CA LYS A 73 40.35 11.38 32.60
C LYS A 73 40.87 12.81 32.81
N ARG A 74 41.98 12.96 33.53
CA ARG A 74 42.60 14.27 33.81
C ARG A 74 43.27 14.88 32.58
N GLU A 75 43.77 14.04 31.69
CA GLU A 75 44.51 14.43 30.48
C GLU A 75 43.66 14.28 29.21
N CYS A 76 42.63 13.42 29.24
CA CYS A 76 41.76 13.11 28.12
C CYS A 76 40.29 13.06 28.57
N GLU A 77 39.41 13.77 27.86
CA GLU A 77 38.00 13.81 28.22
C GLU A 77 37.36 12.40 28.20
N SER A 78 36.47 12.13 29.15
CA SER A 78 35.76 10.84 29.29
C SER A 78 35.10 10.37 27.98
N ARG A 79 34.65 11.31 27.13
CA ARG A 79 34.12 11.02 25.80
C ARG A 79 35.15 10.36 24.88
N LYS A 80 36.31 11.00 24.71
CA LYS A 80 37.38 10.53 23.82
C LYS A 80 37.89 9.16 24.27
N LEU A 81 38.06 8.99 25.57
CA LEU A 81 38.53 7.74 26.15
C LEU A 81 37.48 6.63 26.04
N SER A 82 36.19 6.94 26.23
CA SER A 82 35.10 5.96 26.03
C SER A 82 35.00 5.46 24.59
N VAL A 83 35.25 6.35 23.62
CA VAL A 83 35.19 6.03 22.18
C VAL A 83 36.38 5.20 21.75
N LEU A 84 37.59 5.53 22.23
CA LEU A 84 38.78 4.74 21.99
C LEU A 84 38.63 3.32 22.53
N ILE A 85 38.16 3.18 23.78
CA ILE A 85 37.94 1.87 24.40
C ILE A 85 36.86 1.09 23.63
N TYR A 86 35.76 1.75 23.27
CA TYR A 86 34.72 1.14 22.45
C TYR A 86 35.28 0.60 21.12
N MET A 87 36.03 1.42 20.38
CA MET A 87 36.61 1.05 19.09
C MET A 87 37.60 -0.12 19.23
N ILE A 88 38.45 -0.11 20.26
CA ILE A 88 39.37 -1.22 20.55
C ILE A 88 38.58 -2.49 20.86
N LEU A 89 37.58 -2.43 21.73
CA LEU A 89 36.80 -3.62 22.09
C LEU A 89 36.03 -4.17 20.88
N ARG A 90 35.50 -3.31 20.01
CA ARG A 90 34.88 -3.72 18.75
C ARG A 90 35.89 -4.35 17.79
N TYR A 91 37.11 -3.80 17.70
CA TYR A 91 38.19 -4.36 16.89
C TYR A 91 38.62 -5.75 17.39
N LEU A 92 38.60 -5.96 18.71
CA LEU A 92 38.86 -7.25 19.35
C LEU A 92 37.68 -8.22 19.29
N GLY A 93 36.60 -7.89 18.57
CA GLY A 93 35.47 -8.79 18.35
C GLY A 93 34.48 -8.87 19.51
N HIS A 94 34.58 -8.03 20.54
CA HIS A 94 33.62 -8.05 21.64
C HIS A 94 32.22 -7.62 21.18
N ASN A 95 31.20 -8.34 21.65
CA ASN A 95 29.82 -8.02 21.34
C ASN A 95 29.34 -6.80 22.15
N TRP A 96 28.22 -6.21 21.72
CA TRP A 96 27.72 -4.96 22.28
C TRP A 96 27.43 -5.02 23.79
N ARG A 97 26.96 -6.16 24.27
CA ARG A 97 26.61 -6.37 25.69
C ARG A 97 27.86 -6.47 26.55
N GLN A 98 28.88 -7.22 26.10
CA GLN A 98 30.18 -7.28 26.76
C GLN A 98 30.81 -5.89 26.85
N ILE A 99 30.74 -5.12 25.76
CA ILE A 99 31.26 -3.76 25.74
C ILE A 99 30.49 -2.85 26.69
N ASP A 100 29.15 -2.92 26.70
CA ASP A 100 28.34 -2.11 27.62
C ASP A 100 28.64 -2.45 29.09
N ASP A 101 28.79 -3.74 29.42
CA ASP A 101 29.20 -4.19 30.75
C ASP A 101 30.59 -3.65 31.14
N ILE A 102 31.58 -3.74 30.23
CA ILE A 102 32.95 -3.24 30.47
C ILE A 102 32.96 -1.72 30.64
N LEU A 103 32.30 -0.98 29.75
CA LEU A 103 32.21 0.48 29.82
C LEU A 103 31.46 0.92 31.10
N HIS A 104 30.44 0.16 31.53
CA HIS A 104 29.74 0.41 32.78
C HIS A 104 30.65 0.20 34.00
N GLN A 105 31.44 -0.87 34.02
CA GLN A 105 32.37 -1.18 35.12
C GLN A 105 33.47 -0.12 35.27
N ILE A 106 33.94 0.46 34.16
CA ILE A 106 34.99 1.50 34.14
C ILE A 106 34.40 2.91 34.41
N GLY A 107 33.06 3.04 34.52
CA GLY A 107 32.40 4.31 34.84
C GLY A 107 32.48 5.32 33.70
N VAL A 108 32.32 4.86 32.46
CA VAL A 108 32.44 5.67 31.23
C VAL A 108 31.10 5.75 30.50
N ASN A 109 31.05 6.44 29.36
CA ASN A 109 29.83 6.53 28.57
C ASN A 109 29.33 5.14 28.15
N GLN A 110 28.00 4.95 28.16
CA GLN A 110 27.35 3.73 27.70
C GLN A 110 27.78 3.39 26.27
N CYS A 111 27.77 2.10 25.94
CA CYS A 111 28.18 1.56 24.64
C CYS A 111 27.47 2.26 23.47
N LYS A 112 26.19 2.61 23.64
CA LYS A 112 25.41 3.39 22.66
C LYS A 112 25.99 4.76 22.36
N ILE A 113 26.42 5.48 23.40
CA ILE A 113 26.99 6.83 23.25
C ILE A 113 28.38 6.71 22.62
N ALA A 114 29.17 5.73 23.04
CA ALA A 114 30.49 5.50 22.49
C ALA A 114 30.46 5.09 21.00
N HIS A 115 29.52 4.23 20.59
CA HIS A 115 29.32 3.86 19.18
C HIS A 115 29.02 5.06 18.29
N LYS A 116 28.06 5.91 18.68
CA LYS A 116 27.71 7.11 17.93
C LYS A 116 28.92 8.00 17.68
N TRP A 117 29.69 8.26 18.74
CA TRP A 117 30.88 9.11 18.64
C TRP A 117 32.02 8.44 17.88
N ALA A 118 32.14 7.11 17.93
CA ALA A 118 33.07 6.36 17.10
C ALA A 118 32.75 6.52 15.60
N LEU A 119 31.47 6.42 15.21
CA LEU A 119 31.06 6.67 13.83
C LEU A 119 31.32 8.11 13.40
N THR A 120 31.02 9.08 14.26
CA THR A 120 31.31 10.51 14.01
C THR A 120 32.80 10.76 13.82
N PHE A 121 33.64 10.10 14.62
CA PHE A 121 35.09 10.17 14.52
C PHE A 121 35.61 9.55 13.21
N LEU A 122 35.10 8.36 12.84
CA LEU A 122 35.49 7.65 11.62
C LEU A 122 35.06 8.38 10.33
N ASP A 123 33.95 9.11 10.35
CA ASP A 123 33.47 9.93 9.23
C ASP A 123 34.23 11.27 9.09
N GLY A 124 35.30 11.49 9.87
CA GLY A 124 36.09 12.71 9.83
C GLY A 124 35.44 13.92 10.53
N GLY A 125 34.36 13.69 11.30
CA GLY A 125 33.62 14.70 12.07
C GLY A 125 34.32 15.20 13.34
N PHE A 126 35.64 15.40 13.29
CA PHE A 126 36.47 15.71 14.47
C PHE A 126 36.01 16.96 15.23
N GLY A 127 35.54 18.01 14.54
CA GLY A 127 35.06 19.23 15.20
C GLY A 127 33.81 19.01 16.06
N VAL A 128 32.90 18.14 15.64
CA VAL A 128 31.68 17.82 16.41
C VAL A 128 32.00 16.85 17.55
N PHE A 129 32.97 15.96 17.33
CA PHE A 129 33.49 15.05 18.34
C PHE A 129 34.20 15.78 19.49
N ASP A 130 35.00 16.80 19.15
CA ASP A 130 35.81 17.60 20.09
C ASP A 130 35.00 18.66 20.86
N ASP A 131 33.88 19.13 20.32
CA ASP A 131 33.04 20.13 20.98
C ASP A 131 32.15 19.48 22.08
N ASP A 132 32.35 19.86 23.34
CA ASP A 132 31.67 19.32 24.52
C ASP A 132 30.14 19.52 24.47
N GLY A 133 29.65 20.47 23.67
CA GLY A 133 28.23 20.54 23.31
C GLY A 133 27.29 20.73 24.49
N ARG A 134 27.69 21.48 25.54
CA ARG A 134 26.83 21.94 26.67
C ARG A 134 25.60 22.80 26.29
N GLY A 135 25.05 22.64 25.09
CA GLY A 135 23.83 23.28 24.60
C GLY A 135 22.66 22.31 24.48
N GLY A 136 21.95 22.06 25.59
CA GLY A 136 20.61 21.47 25.59
C GLY A 136 20.54 19.94 25.47
N LYS A 137 19.63 19.32 26.23
CA LYS A 137 19.31 17.89 26.14
C LYS A 137 18.60 17.59 24.82
N HIS A 138 19.35 17.45 23.73
CA HIS A 138 18.88 16.71 22.57
C HIS A 138 18.97 15.22 22.92
N ASN A 139 17.83 14.56 23.09
CA ASN A 139 17.81 13.11 23.09
C ASN A 139 18.06 12.67 21.65
N ASP A 140 19.17 11.98 21.42
CA ASP A 140 19.51 11.39 20.13
C ASP A 140 18.36 10.49 19.65
N GLY A 141 17.93 10.71 18.42
CA GLY A 141 16.95 9.88 17.75
C GLY A 141 17.50 8.49 17.44
N PHE A 142 16.61 7.56 17.08
CA PHE A 142 16.98 6.19 16.73
C PHE A 142 18.08 6.11 15.67
N TYR A 143 17.95 6.88 14.58
CA TYR A 143 18.94 6.90 13.50
C TYR A 143 20.20 7.71 13.83
N ASP A 144 20.14 8.61 14.82
CA ASP A 144 21.35 9.30 15.29
C ASP A 144 22.27 8.33 16.05
N GLN A 145 21.70 7.25 16.61
CA GLN A 145 22.43 6.16 17.27
C GLN A 145 22.83 5.05 16.30
N PHE A 146 22.09 4.87 15.21
CA PHE A 146 22.28 3.81 14.21
C PHE A 146 22.13 4.38 12.79
N PRO A 147 23.05 5.23 12.33
CA PRO A 147 22.95 5.87 11.01
C PRO A 147 23.02 4.85 9.86
N GLU A 148 23.74 3.75 10.04
CA GLU A 148 23.80 2.61 9.11
C GLU A 148 22.42 2.01 8.81
N LEU A 149 21.57 1.89 9.84
CA LEU A 149 20.20 1.41 9.69
C LEU A 149 19.34 2.41 8.90
N GLU A 150 19.62 3.71 8.98
CA GLU A 150 18.88 4.70 8.18
C GLU A 150 19.16 4.52 6.69
N ILE A 151 20.42 4.28 6.34
CA ILE A 151 20.86 4.10 4.94
C ILE A 151 20.23 2.83 4.35
N GLN A 152 20.34 1.70 5.06
CA GLN A 152 19.78 0.42 4.65
C GLN A 152 18.25 0.48 4.52
N ALA A 153 17.57 1.08 5.50
CA ALA A 153 16.11 1.19 5.50
C ALA A 153 15.57 2.10 4.39
N LYS A 154 16.30 3.18 4.06
CA LYS A 154 15.99 4.01 2.88
C LYS A 154 16.09 3.20 1.60
N ALA A 155 17.19 2.47 1.41
CA ALA A 155 17.40 1.64 0.21
C ALA A 155 16.29 0.59 0.05
N PHE A 156 15.97 -0.14 1.13
CA PHE A 156 14.88 -1.11 1.15
C PHE A 156 13.53 -0.46 0.80
N ALA A 157 13.22 0.70 1.39
CA ALA A 157 11.96 1.40 1.12
C ALA A 157 11.85 1.85 -0.35
N VAL A 158 12.93 2.37 -0.93
CA VAL A 158 12.97 2.79 -2.35
C VAL A 158 12.76 1.59 -3.27
N GLU A 159 13.48 0.50 -3.04
CA GLU A 159 13.33 -0.72 -3.83
C GLU A 159 11.90 -1.30 -3.71
N ALA A 160 11.37 -1.39 -2.48
CA ALA A 160 10.04 -1.92 -2.23
C ALA A 160 8.93 -1.05 -2.86
N CYS A 161 9.05 0.28 -2.79
CA CYS A 161 8.12 1.20 -3.45
C CYS A 161 8.20 1.12 -4.98
N SER A 162 9.37 0.74 -5.52
CA SER A 162 9.61 0.57 -6.95
C SER A 162 9.08 -0.75 -7.52
N LYS A 163 8.51 -1.64 -6.69
CA LYS A 163 7.94 -2.91 -7.15
C LYS A 163 6.54 -2.72 -7.75
N LYS A 164 6.30 -3.36 -8.89
CA LYS A 164 5.00 -3.34 -9.59
C LYS A 164 3.84 -3.91 -8.78
N SER A 165 4.14 -4.82 -7.83
CA SER A 165 3.13 -5.44 -6.97
C SER A 165 2.47 -4.47 -6.01
N ALA A 166 3.10 -3.33 -5.70
CA ALA A 166 2.57 -2.29 -4.81
C ALA A 166 2.09 -2.79 -3.42
N SER A 167 2.65 -3.89 -2.93
CA SER A 167 2.24 -4.55 -1.67
C SER A 167 2.95 -4.02 -0.42
N PHE A 168 3.90 -3.08 -0.59
CA PHE A 168 4.74 -2.58 0.49
C PHE A 168 3.95 -1.75 1.52
N THR A 169 4.17 -2.06 2.79
CA THR A 169 3.55 -1.41 3.95
C THR A 169 4.59 -0.92 4.96
N THR A 170 4.16 -0.07 5.89
CA THR A 170 4.99 0.37 7.02
C THR A 170 5.36 -0.75 7.98
N VAL A 171 4.57 -1.84 7.99
CA VAL A 171 4.88 -3.03 8.80
C VAL A 171 6.07 -3.78 8.20
N ASP A 172 6.17 -3.83 6.86
CA ASP A 172 7.30 -4.47 6.18
C ASP A 172 8.61 -3.73 6.49
N LEU A 173 8.59 -2.40 6.48
CA LEU A 173 9.74 -1.57 6.90
C LEU A 173 10.10 -1.80 8.37
N ALA A 174 9.10 -1.89 9.24
CA ALA A 174 9.34 -2.10 10.66
C ALA A 174 9.96 -3.48 10.95
N LYS A 175 9.54 -4.53 10.24
CA LYS A 175 10.13 -5.87 10.32
C LYS A 175 11.56 -5.89 9.79
N TYR A 176 11.79 -5.26 8.64
CA TYR A 176 13.13 -5.15 8.07
C TYR A 176 14.10 -4.46 9.05
N LEU A 177 13.70 -3.32 9.62
CA LEU A 177 14.52 -2.59 10.60
C LEU A 177 14.78 -3.39 11.87
N ASP A 178 13.81 -4.20 12.29
CA ASP A 178 13.94 -5.07 13.45
C ASP A 178 15.01 -6.15 13.21
N GLU A 179 14.93 -6.83 12.06
CA GLU A 179 15.92 -7.84 11.64
C GLU A 179 17.32 -7.24 11.54
N GLN A 180 17.47 -6.12 10.83
CA GLN A 180 18.77 -5.45 10.65
C GLN A 180 19.34 -4.90 11.96
N PHE A 181 18.50 -4.41 12.87
CA PHE A 181 18.96 -3.92 14.17
C PHE A 181 19.62 -5.04 14.97
N TYR A 182 18.99 -6.21 15.03
CA TYR A 182 19.52 -7.36 15.77
C TYR A 182 20.80 -7.92 15.12
N GLU A 183 20.89 -7.88 13.79
CA GLU A 183 22.09 -8.25 13.05
C GLU A 183 23.27 -7.32 13.37
N ILE A 184 23.08 -6.00 13.31
CA ILE A 184 24.16 -5.02 13.54
C ILE A 184 24.59 -4.95 15.01
N THR A 185 23.62 -5.04 15.92
CA THR A 185 23.91 -5.00 17.36
C THR A 185 24.39 -6.34 17.90
N GLN A 186 24.26 -7.42 17.11
CA GLN A 186 24.52 -8.80 17.53
C GLN A 186 23.79 -9.14 18.83
N THR A 187 22.53 -8.70 18.93
CA THR A 187 21.68 -8.98 20.09
C THR A 187 20.52 -9.90 19.70
N SER A 188 20.06 -10.72 20.64
CA SER A 188 18.91 -11.60 20.42
C SER A 188 17.62 -10.88 20.74
N LYS A 189 16.59 -11.11 19.93
CA LYS A 189 15.25 -10.59 20.15
C LYS A 189 14.60 -11.26 21.37
N VAL A 190 14.46 -10.51 22.46
CA VAL A 190 13.95 -11.02 23.75
C VAL A 190 12.42 -10.99 23.83
N ASN A 191 11.76 -10.17 23.01
CA ASN A 191 10.30 -10.02 23.04
C ASN A 191 9.74 -9.84 21.62
N ALA A 192 8.42 -10.02 21.47
CA ALA A 192 7.76 -9.88 20.17
C ALA A 192 7.63 -8.41 19.68
N SER A 193 8.06 -7.43 20.48
CA SER A 193 7.96 -6.02 20.08
C SER A 193 8.98 -5.67 19.02
N LEU A 194 8.62 -4.74 18.14
CA LEU A 194 9.51 -4.23 17.11
C LEU A 194 10.38 -3.12 17.70
N VAL A 195 11.67 -3.12 17.35
CA VAL A 195 12.63 -2.07 17.72
C VAL A 195 12.13 -0.69 17.30
N ARG A 196 11.42 -0.63 16.17
CA ARG A 196 10.76 0.58 15.67
C ARG A 196 9.34 0.27 15.24
N SER A 197 8.37 1.03 15.77
CA SER A 197 6.95 0.77 15.48
C SER A 197 6.58 1.12 14.03
N ALA A 198 5.50 0.53 13.51
CA ALA A 198 4.98 0.85 12.18
C ALA A 198 4.58 2.33 12.04
N GLU A 199 4.09 2.96 13.13
CA GLU A 199 3.77 4.39 13.17
C GLU A 199 5.02 5.25 13.08
N SER A 200 6.12 4.83 13.69
CA SER A 200 7.41 5.52 13.59
C SER A 200 7.96 5.40 12.17
N CYS A 201 7.93 4.19 11.60
CA CYS A 201 8.32 3.90 10.21
C CYS A 201 7.52 4.74 9.20
N ARG A 202 6.24 5.01 9.48
CA ARG A 202 5.42 5.93 8.67
C ARG A 202 5.96 7.36 8.66
N LEU A 203 6.46 7.84 9.79
CA LEU A 203 7.08 9.16 9.88
C LEU A 203 8.42 9.20 9.14
N ASP A 204 9.19 8.11 9.22
CA ASP A 204 10.47 8.00 8.53
C ASP A 204 10.30 8.03 7.01
N LEU A 205 9.37 7.23 6.48
CA LEU A 205 9.01 7.25 5.07
C LEU A 205 8.70 8.67 4.58
N ARG A 206 7.91 9.43 5.35
CA ARG A 206 7.61 10.83 5.03
C ARG A 206 8.85 11.73 5.10
N ARG A 207 9.70 11.54 6.11
CA ARG A 207 10.97 12.28 6.24
C ARG A 207 11.89 12.02 5.06
N TRP A 208 11.86 10.81 4.51
CA TRP A 208 12.63 10.40 3.32
C TRP A 208 11.95 10.78 2.00
N GLY A 209 10.88 11.57 2.03
CA GLY A 209 10.20 12.07 0.83
C GLY A 209 9.14 11.13 0.26
N ALA A 210 8.87 9.98 0.89
CA ALA A 210 7.83 9.07 0.42
C ALA A 210 6.43 9.61 0.73
N LYS A 211 5.51 9.42 -0.21
CA LYS A 211 4.11 9.87 -0.12
C LYS A 211 3.18 8.66 -0.13
N PHE A 212 2.15 8.70 0.70
CA PHE A 212 1.09 7.69 0.68
C PHE A 212 -0.09 8.23 -0.12
N GLN A 213 -0.18 7.86 -1.39
CA GLN A 213 -1.11 8.47 -2.35
C GLN A 213 -1.97 7.44 -3.06
N SER A 214 -3.15 7.90 -3.50
CA SER A 214 -4.02 7.13 -4.38
C SER A 214 -3.39 6.99 -5.76
N ASN A 215 -3.59 5.83 -6.37
CA ASN A 215 -3.15 5.56 -7.72
C ASN A 215 -3.97 6.35 -8.76
N SER A 216 -3.53 7.57 -9.09
CA SER A 216 -4.18 8.41 -10.09
C SER A 216 -3.51 8.36 -11.48
N GLN A 217 -2.33 7.76 -11.60
CA GLN A 217 -1.65 7.62 -12.90
C GLN A 217 -2.31 6.50 -13.71
N ARG A 218 -3.36 6.85 -14.45
CA ARG A 218 -3.97 5.96 -15.44
C ARG A 218 -3.34 6.23 -16.80
N PRO A 219 -2.84 5.21 -17.52
CA PRO A 219 -2.25 5.36 -18.85
C PRO A 219 -3.20 5.91 -19.92
N TYR A 220 -4.50 5.88 -19.67
CA TYR A 220 -5.54 6.06 -20.68
C TYR A 220 -5.99 7.52 -20.90
N PHE A 221 -5.34 8.51 -20.29
CA PHE A 221 -5.74 9.92 -20.42
C PHE A 221 -5.04 10.67 -21.57
N GLU A 222 -4.03 10.07 -22.21
CA GLU A 222 -3.38 10.71 -23.36
C GLU A 222 -4.33 10.72 -24.57
N GLY A 223 -4.66 11.92 -25.06
CA GLY A 223 -5.52 12.12 -26.22
C GLY A 223 -6.93 12.66 -25.92
N HIS A 224 -7.34 12.72 -24.65
CA HIS A 224 -8.64 13.27 -24.25
C HIS A 224 -8.77 14.78 -24.50
N GLU A 225 -7.64 15.51 -24.47
CA GLU A 225 -7.60 16.97 -24.62
C GLU A 225 -7.25 17.41 -26.05
N ARG A 226 -7.29 16.50 -27.04
CA ARG A 226 -7.16 16.89 -28.45
C ARG A 226 -8.39 17.70 -28.87
N ASP A 227 -8.18 18.73 -29.69
CA ASP A 227 -9.24 19.66 -30.09
C ASP A 227 -10.45 18.97 -30.74
N ASP A 228 -10.22 17.93 -31.55
CA ASP A 228 -11.26 17.13 -32.18
C ASP A 228 -12.09 16.35 -31.13
N VAL A 229 -11.43 15.75 -30.14
CA VAL A 229 -12.09 15.03 -29.04
C VAL A 229 -12.87 15.98 -28.14
N VAL A 230 -12.31 17.15 -27.83
CA VAL A 230 -12.99 18.18 -27.03
C VAL A 230 -14.24 18.69 -27.76
N LYS A 231 -14.15 18.93 -29.07
CA LYS A 231 -15.28 19.34 -29.89
C LYS A 231 -16.40 18.28 -29.88
N HIS A 232 -16.07 17.02 -30.13
CA HIS A 232 -17.07 15.94 -30.08
C HIS A 232 -17.70 15.77 -28.69
N ARG A 233 -16.94 15.96 -27.61
CA ARG A 233 -17.48 15.94 -26.24
C ARG A 233 -18.48 17.07 -26.02
N GLN A 234 -18.20 18.27 -26.53
CA GLN A 234 -19.12 19.40 -26.47
C GLN A 234 -20.41 19.11 -27.24
N GLU A 235 -20.31 18.58 -28.46
CA GLU A 235 -21.47 18.17 -29.26
C GLU A 235 -22.32 17.11 -28.54
N PHE A 236 -21.68 16.10 -27.95
CA PHE A 236 -22.35 15.06 -27.17
C PHE A 236 -23.08 15.63 -25.95
N ILE A 237 -22.46 16.53 -25.19
CA ILE A 237 -23.10 17.18 -24.04
C ILE A 237 -24.28 18.05 -24.50
N SER A 238 -24.11 18.83 -25.58
CA SER A 238 -25.18 19.65 -26.14
C SER A 238 -26.41 18.82 -26.53
N TYR A 239 -26.23 17.65 -27.13
CA TYR A 239 -27.32 16.73 -27.47
C TYR A 239 -28.22 16.41 -26.27
N PHE A 240 -27.65 16.10 -25.10
CA PHE A 240 -28.47 15.81 -23.91
C PHE A 240 -29.06 17.07 -23.27
N LEU A 241 -28.32 18.18 -23.23
CA LEU A 241 -28.80 19.43 -22.64
C LEU A 241 -29.99 20.01 -23.39
N GLU A 242 -29.98 19.93 -24.72
CA GLU A 242 -31.09 20.37 -25.58
C GLU A 242 -32.35 19.51 -25.39
N ARG A 243 -32.18 18.27 -24.91
CA ARG A 243 -33.25 17.29 -24.70
C ARG A 243 -33.55 17.03 -23.21
N LYS A 244 -33.00 17.83 -22.30
CA LYS A 244 -33.09 17.60 -20.85
C LYS A 244 -34.52 17.40 -20.34
N ASP A 245 -35.49 18.09 -20.94
CA ASP A 245 -36.91 18.05 -20.56
C ASP A 245 -37.59 16.71 -20.91
N ARG A 246 -36.87 15.82 -21.63
CA ARG A 246 -37.31 14.47 -21.99
C ARG A 246 -36.81 13.40 -21.02
N TYR A 247 -35.78 13.69 -20.24
CA TYR A 247 -35.13 12.71 -19.38
C TYR A 247 -35.53 12.89 -17.92
N TYR A 248 -35.42 11.81 -17.16
CA TYR A 248 -35.57 11.85 -15.71
C TYR A 248 -34.29 12.44 -15.10
N THR A 249 -34.41 13.40 -14.17
CA THR A 249 -33.23 13.96 -13.49
C THR A 249 -33.38 13.86 -11.98
N ILE A 250 -32.26 13.90 -11.25
CA ILE A 250 -32.27 13.90 -9.79
C ILE A 250 -32.10 15.34 -9.30
N SER A 251 -32.90 15.77 -8.32
CA SER A 251 -32.75 17.09 -7.69
C SER A 251 -31.45 17.18 -6.86
N GLU A 252 -30.87 18.37 -6.76
CA GLU A 252 -29.61 18.61 -6.03
C GLU A 252 -29.81 18.79 -4.51
N ASP A 253 -30.97 18.42 -3.97
CA ASP A 253 -31.30 18.61 -2.55
C ASP A 253 -30.62 17.59 -1.62
N GLU A 254 -30.64 17.84 -0.30
CA GLU A 254 -30.08 16.91 0.72
C GLU A 254 -30.67 15.49 0.65
N GLN A 255 -31.86 15.34 0.06
CA GLN A 255 -32.50 14.06 -0.24
C GLN A 255 -32.85 14.05 -1.74
N PRO A 256 -32.07 13.38 -2.59
CA PRO A 256 -32.28 13.40 -4.04
C PRO A 256 -33.67 12.88 -4.41
N GLN A 257 -34.45 13.68 -5.14
CA GLN A 257 -35.77 13.29 -5.67
C GLN A 257 -35.77 13.26 -7.19
N TRP A 258 -36.57 12.36 -7.78
CA TRP A 258 -36.73 12.27 -9.23
C TRP A 258 -37.63 13.40 -9.75
N ASN A 259 -37.08 14.21 -10.65
CA ASN A 259 -37.83 15.12 -11.51
C ASN A 259 -38.32 14.36 -12.74
N LEU A 260 -39.62 14.42 -12.98
CA LEU A 260 -40.29 13.81 -14.12
C LEU A 260 -40.08 14.67 -15.38
N PRO A 261 -39.88 14.05 -16.55
CA PRO A 261 -39.82 14.77 -17.81
C PRO A 261 -41.15 15.47 -18.11
N THR A 262 -41.07 16.66 -18.70
CA THR A 262 -42.26 17.48 -19.03
C THR A 262 -42.76 17.27 -20.46
N GLY A 263 -41.96 16.60 -21.30
CA GLY A 263 -42.27 16.30 -22.70
C GLY A 263 -42.52 14.81 -22.98
N LYS A 264 -42.21 14.38 -24.20
CA LYS A 264 -42.21 12.95 -24.58
C LYS A 264 -41.11 12.23 -23.79
N PRO A 265 -41.46 11.39 -22.81
CA PRO A 265 -40.49 10.86 -21.86
C PRO A 265 -39.54 9.90 -22.58
N CYS A 266 -38.27 9.97 -22.22
CA CYS A 266 -37.22 9.11 -22.73
C CYS A 266 -36.44 8.51 -21.58
N VAL A 267 -36.25 7.19 -21.62
CA VAL A 267 -35.43 6.47 -20.65
C VAL A 267 -34.02 6.34 -21.22
N LEU A 268 -33.04 6.90 -20.50
CA LEU A 268 -31.62 6.65 -20.78
C LEU A 268 -31.19 5.34 -20.14
N ILE A 269 -30.61 4.47 -20.96
CA ILE A 269 -29.95 3.24 -20.52
C ILE A 269 -28.47 3.38 -20.84
N PHE A 270 -27.61 3.20 -19.84
CA PHE A 270 -26.16 3.22 -19.99
C PHE A 270 -25.62 1.81 -19.88
N HIS A 271 -24.75 1.42 -20.81
CA HIS A 271 -24.11 0.11 -20.82
C HIS A 271 -22.60 0.26 -20.73
N ASP A 272 -21.97 -0.58 -19.90
CA ASP A 272 -20.51 -0.67 -19.75
C ASP A 272 -20.10 -2.05 -19.23
N GLU A 273 -18.85 -2.45 -19.52
CA GLU A 273 -18.25 -3.69 -19.05
C GLU A 273 -17.16 -3.43 -18.01
N SER A 274 -17.32 -4.05 -16.85
CA SER A 274 -16.35 -3.97 -15.76
C SER A 274 -15.65 -5.31 -15.52
N THR A 275 -14.32 -5.28 -15.43
CA THR A 275 -13.52 -6.46 -15.04
C THR A 275 -13.16 -6.39 -13.56
N PHE A 276 -13.59 -7.38 -12.80
CA PHE A 276 -13.25 -7.56 -11.39
C PHE A 276 -12.15 -8.62 -11.27
N LYS A 277 -11.08 -8.34 -10.52
CA LYS A 277 -9.99 -9.30 -10.32
C LYS A 277 -9.85 -9.70 -8.87
N SER A 278 -9.57 -10.98 -8.62
CA SER A 278 -9.17 -11.41 -7.28
C SER A 278 -7.79 -10.84 -6.93
N GLY A 279 -7.63 -10.36 -5.69
CA GLY A 279 -6.37 -9.79 -5.23
C GLY A 279 -5.99 -8.45 -5.88
N GLU A 280 -6.97 -7.63 -6.30
CA GLU A 280 -6.69 -6.24 -6.63
C GLU A 280 -5.97 -5.54 -5.46
N VAL A 281 -4.86 -4.90 -5.79
CA VAL A 281 -3.99 -4.25 -4.81
C VAL A 281 -4.68 -2.99 -4.28
N SER A 282 -4.41 -2.65 -3.01
CA SER A 282 -4.87 -1.41 -2.38
C SER A 282 -4.71 -0.20 -3.31
N ALA A 283 -5.79 0.57 -3.47
CA ALA A 283 -5.82 1.79 -4.28
C ALA A 283 -4.82 2.87 -3.80
N LYS A 284 -4.24 2.71 -2.61
CA LYS A 284 -3.21 3.59 -2.03
C LYS A 284 -1.93 2.82 -1.75
N ARG A 285 -0.79 3.42 -2.06
CA ARG A 285 0.55 2.88 -1.79
C ARG A 285 1.53 3.97 -1.38
N TRP A 286 2.65 3.55 -0.82
CA TRP A 286 3.81 4.41 -0.67
C TRP A 286 4.52 4.56 -2.02
N THR A 287 4.84 5.79 -2.40
CA THR A 287 5.62 6.15 -3.58
C THR A 287 6.78 7.04 -3.17
N VAL A 288 7.91 6.89 -3.85
CA VAL A 288 9.06 7.80 -3.74
C VAL A 288 9.19 8.54 -5.06
N ASP A 289 9.40 9.86 -5.00
CA ASP A 289 9.47 10.72 -6.19
C ASP A 289 10.53 10.17 -7.18
N GLY A 290 10.15 10.05 -8.46
CA GLY A 290 11.01 9.49 -9.53
C GLY A 290 10.93 7.97 -9.74
N HIS A 291 10.34 7.21 -8.82
CA HIS A 291 10.32 5.74 -8.85
C HIS A 291 8.91 5.15 -8.79
N THR A 292 8.03 5.57 -9.70
CA THR A 292 6.65 5.04 -9.77
C THR A 292 6.53 4.07 -10.95
N PRO A 293 6.67 2.76 -10.75
CA PRO A 293 6.49 1.79 -11.84
C PRO A 293 5.03 1.74 -12.27
N PHE A 294 4.81 1.52 -13.57
CA PHE A 294 3.51 1.12 -14.11
C PHE A 294 3.08 -0.24 -13.53
N PHE A 295 1.80 -0.35 -13.18
CA PHE A 295 1.23 -1.55 -12.60
C PHE A 295 1.32 -2.72 -13.59
N SER A 296 1.70 -3.90 -13.09
CA SER A 296 1.29 -5.13 -13.74
C SER A 296 -0.18 -5.37 -13.42
N LYS A 297 -0.99 -5.69 -14.43
CA LYS A 297 -2.35 -6.23 -14.20
C LYS A 297 -2.22 -7.38 -13.19
N GLY A 298 -3.02 -7.36 -12.11
CA GLY A 298 -2.92 -8.35 -11.03
C GLY A 298 -2.99 -9.80 -11.53
N ARG A 299 -2.35 -10.73 -10.81
CA ARG A 299 -2.25 -12.17 -11.17
C ARG A 299 -3.50 -13.00 -10.84
N GLY A 300 -4.56 -12.38 -10.31
CA GLY A 300 -5.77 -13.08 -9.89
C GLY A 300 -6.70 -13.44 -11.04
N ARG A 301 -7.64 -14.36 -10.74
CA ARG A 301 -8.76 -14.70 -11.62
C ARG A 301 -9.58 -13.43 -11.89
N SER A 302 -9.99 -13.26 -13.14
CA SER A 302 -10.77 -12.10 -13.57
C SER A 302 -12.19 -12.54 -13.90
N HIS A 303 -13.18 -11.75 -13.49
CA HIS A 303 -14.58 -11.95 -13.79
C HIS A 303 -15.08 -10.65 -14.43
N MET A 304 -15.59 -10.74 -15.65
CA MET A 304 -16.16 -9.59 -16.36
C MET A 304 -17.66 -9.59 -16.16
N ILE A 305 -18.21 -8.40 -15.90
CA ILE A 305 -19.65 -8.16 -15.78
C ILE A 305 -19.99 -7.04 -16.75
N SER A 306 -21.02 -7.26 -17.55
CA SER A 306 -21.68 -6.23 -18.35
C SER A 306 -23.04 -5.98 -17.75
N ASP A 307 -23.42 -4.70 -17.59
CA ASP A 307 -24.69 -4.31 -16.99
C ASP A 307 -25.31 -3.07 -17.65
N TYR A 308 -26.59 -2.85 -17.39
CA TYR A 308 -27.41 -1.79 -17.98
C TYR A 308 -28.00 -0.90 -16.88
N LEU A 309 -27.37 0.27 -16.67
CA LEU A 309 -27.87 1.28 -15.73
C LEU A 309 -29.01 2.06 -16.35
N VAL A 310 -30.02 2.41 -15.56
CA VAL A 310 -31.20 3.11 -16.06
C VAL A 310 -31.44 4.42 -15.31
N GLN A 311 -31.69 5.47 -16.06
CA GLN A 311 -32.16 6.74 -15.53
C GLN A 311 -33.70 6.74 -15.42
N HIS A 312 -34.23 6.02 -14.43
CA HIS A 312 -35.67 5.93 -14.19
C HIS A 312 -36.01 5.63 -12.71
N PRO A 313 -37.14 6.12 -12.15
CA PRO A 313 -37.56 5.86 -10.77
C PRO A 313 -37.75 4.39 -10.37
N SER A 314 -37.86 3.47 -11.35
CA SER A 314 -38.03 2.04 -11.09
C SER A 314 -36.79 1.37 -10.51
N GLY A 315 -35.62 1.98 -10.63
CA GLY A 315 -34.37 1.45 -10.09
C GLY A 315 -33.15 1.82 -10.94
N PRO A 316 -31.94 1.65 -10.36
CA PRO A 316 -30.69 2.04 -11.01
C PRO A 316 -30.23 1.07 -12.11
N PHE A 317 -30.79 -0.14 -12.17
CA PHE A 317 -30.44 -1.17 -13.14
C PHE A 317 -31.68 -1.67 -13.87
N PHE A 318 -31.52 -2.04 -15.14
CA PHE A 318 -32.59 -2.64 -15.92
C PHE A 318 -32.95 -4.02 -15.34
N SER A 319 -34.22 -4.22 -15.04
CA SER A 319 -34.75 -5.52 -14.65
C SER A 319 -36.27 -5.57 -14.83
N LEU A 320 -36.75 -6.76 -15.16
CA LEU A 320 -38.18 -7.08 -15.17
C LEU A 320 -38.61 -7.60 -13.80
N SER A 321 -39.86 -7.36 -13.43
CA SER A 321 -40.52 -8.12 -12.38
C SER A 321 -40.75 -9.57 -12.84
N GLU A 322 -40.97 -10.49 -11.89
CA GLU A 322 -41.23 -11.89 -12.20
C GLU A 322 -42.39 -12.07 -13.20
N LYS A 323 -43.48 -11.31 -13.01
CA LYS A 323 -44.64 -11.35 -13.93
C LYS A 323 -44.33 -10.83 -15.33
N GLU A 324 -43.50 -9.80 -15.45
CA GLU A 324 -43.07 -9.27 -16.75
C GLU A 324 -42.13 -10.26 -17.44
N TYR A 325 -41.23 -10.89 -16.69
CA TYR A 325 -40.32 -11.91 -17.22
C TYR A 325 -41.03 -13.19 -17.66
N GLU A 326 -42.06 -13.63 -16.93
CA GLU A 326 -42.94 -14.72 -17.37
C GLU A 326 -43.64 -14.41 -18.70
N GLN A 327 -44.02 -13.15 -18.93
CA GLN A 327 -44.60 -12.73 -20.20
C GLN A 327 -43.55 -12.70 -21.30
N ALA A 328 -42.36 -12.17 -21.00
CA ALA A 328 -41.23 -12.13 -21.92
C ALA A 328 -40.83 -13.53 -22.38
N THR A 329 -40.65 -14.47 -21.45
CA THR A 329 -40.26 -15.86 -21.75
C THR A 329 -41.32 -16.65 -22.52
N ARG A 330 -42.61 -16.32 -22.36
CA ARG A 330 -43.67 -16.91 -23.21
C ARG A 330 -43.58 -16.44 -24.66
N ALA A 331 -43.19 -15.18 -24.88
CA ALA A 331 -43.01 -14.61 -26.22
C ALA A 331 -41.66 -15.01 -26.84
N TYR A 332 -40.62 -15.09 -26.01
CA TYR A 332 -39.22 -15.35 -26.38
C TYR A 332 -38.67 -16.51 -25.52
N PRO A 333 -38.95 -17.77 -25.89
CA PRO A 333 -38.50 -18.93 -25.12
C PRO A 333 -36.97 -19.05 -25.00
N ASN A 334 -36.21 -18.46 -25.92
CA ASN A 334 -34.75 -18.38 -25.89
C ASN A 334 -34.22 -17.63 -24.66
N LEU A 335 -35.04 -16.82 -23.98
CA LEU A 335 -34.64 -16.15 -22.74
C LEU A 335 -34.40 -17.12 -21.58
N LEU A 336 -34.94 -18.34 -21.64
CA LEU A 336 -34.80 -19.38 -20.61
C LEU A 336 -33.48 -20.14 -20.69
N SER A 337 -32.80 -20.10 -21.84
CA SER A 337 -31.47 -20.71 -22.02
C SER A 337 -30.40 -19.65 -21.84
N ASP A 338 -29.40 -19.94 -21.01
CA ASP A 338 -28.13 -19.25 -21.08
C ASP A 338 -27.40 -19.69 -22.36
N SER A 339 -26.69 -18.78 -23.02
CA SER A 339 -25.72 -19.17 -24.04
C SER A 339 -24.50 -19.78 -23.34
N ASP A 340 -23.83 -20.75 -23.97
CA ASP A 340 -22.68 -21.47 -23.38
C ASP A 340 -21.58 -20.51 -22.84
N ASP A 341 -21.47 -19.31 -23.42
CA ASP A 341 -20.43 -18.32 -23.10
C ASP A 341 -20.89 -17.19 -22.15
N LEU A 342 -22.19 -17.01 -21.89
CA LEU A 342 -22.72 -15.91 -21.07
C LEU A 342 -23.62 -16.42 -19.94
N ASN A 343 -23.30 -16.02 -18.71
CA ASN A 343 -24.14 -16.29 -17.56
C ASN A 343 -25.09 -15.10 -17.34
N PHE A 344 -26.34 -15.18 -17.81
CA PHE A 344 -27.30 -14.09 -17.66
C PHE A 344 -27.93 -14.03 -16.28
N ASN A 345 -28.21 -12.81 -15.83
CA ASN A 345 -29.12 -12.63 -14.70
C ASN A 345 -30.57 -12.88 -15.14
N ARG A 346 -31.28 -13.74 -14.41
CA ARG A 346 -32.62 -14.24 -14.76
C ARG A 346 -33.62 -13.15 -15.16
N PHE A 347 -33.55 -11.94 -14.61
CA PHE A 347 -34.53 -10.88 -14.88
C PHE A 347 -33.96 -9.68 -15.63
N SER A 348 -32.77 -9.80 -16.18
CA SER A 348 -32.06 -8.69 -16.85
C SER A 348 -31.31 -9.14 -18.10
N ALA A 349 -30.72 -8.19 -18.79
CA ALA A 349 -29.71 -8.38 -19.82
C ALA A 349 -28.27 -8.36 -19.23
N THR A 350 -28.11 -8.11 -17.94
CA THR A 350 -26.82 -8.25 -17.22
C THR A 350 -26.24 -9.64 -17.47
N ALA A 351 -24.97 -9.73 -17.86
CA ALA A 351 -24.28 -11.00 -18.01
C ALA A 351 -22.87 -10.97 -17.42
N GLY A 352 -22.41 -12.15 -16.98
CA GLY A 352 -21.05 -12.36 -16.48
C GLY A 352 -20.28 -13.37 -17.31
N ILE A 353 -18.97 -13.13 -17.47
CA ILE A 353 -18.00 -14.03 -18.11
C ILE A 353 -16.85 -14.31 -17.16
N ASN A 354 -16.53 -15.59 -16.95
CA ASN A 354 -15.31 -16.00 -16.25
C ASN A 354 -14.11 -15.97 -17.18
N VAL A 355 -13.25 -14.95 -17.03
CA VAL A 355 -12.09 -14.75 -17.91
C VAL A 355 -11.07 -15.87 -17.69
N GLY A 356 -10.76 -16.59 -18.76
CA GLY A 356 -9.86 -17.74 -18.78
C GLY A 356 -10.56 -19.09 -18.91
N GLU A 357 -11.85 -19.17 -18.60
CA GLU A 357 -12.71 -20.33 -18.87
C GLU A 357 -13.64 -20.06 -20.06
N GLN A 358 -14.26 -18.87 -20.11
CA GLN A 358 -15.32 -18.49 -21.05
C GLN A 358 -14.91 -17.34 -22.00
N GLY A 359 -13.64 -16.91 -21.98
CA GLY A 359 -13.13 -15.85 -22.86
C GLY A 359 -13.34 -14.42 -22.35
N TYR A 360 -13.62 -13.50 -23.27
CA TYR A 360 -13.87 -12.06 -23.05
C TYR A 360 -15.14 -11.66 -23.80
N PHE A 361 -15.76 -10.54 -23.45
CA PHE A 361 -16.79 -9.94 -24.28
C PHE A 361 -16.21 -9.58 -25.66
N ASP A 362 -16.86 -10.11 -26.69
CA ASP A 362 -16.60 -9.89 -28.10
C ASP A 362 -17.88 -9.40 -28.79
N ASN A 363 -17.81 -9.12 -30.09
CA ASN A 363 -18.97 -8.56 -30.81
C ASN A 363 -20.20 -9.47 -30.74
N VAL A 364 -20.01 -10.79 -30.77
CA VAL A 364 -21.11 -11.76 -30.77
C VAL A 364 -21.80 -11.78 -29.41
N THR A 365 -21.02 -11.87 -28.33
CA THR A 365 -21.56 -11.87 -26.97
C THR A 365 -22.23 -10.53 -26.63
N ILE A 366 -21.64 -9.39 -27.00
CA ILE A 366 -22.27 -8.07 -26.84
C ILE A 366 -23.59 -7.99 -27.60
N LEU A 367 -23.61 -8.45 -28.86
CA LEU A 367 -24.84 -8.49 -29.65
C LEU A 367 -25.93 -9.33 -28.98
N CYS A 368 -25.59 -10.51 -28.46
CA CYS A 368 -26.53 -11.35 -27.71
C CYS A 368 -27.12 -10.64 -26.49
N GLN A 369 -26.32 -9.81 -25.79
CA GLN A 369 -26.82 -9.02 -24.67
C GLN A 369 -27.79 -7.92 -25.11
N PHE A 370 -27.49 -7.19 -26.19
CA PHE A 370 -28.40 -6.20 -26.76
C PHE A 370 -29.70 -6.83 -27.27
N GLU A 371 -29.61 -7.98 -27.93
CA GLU A 371 -30.79 -8.73 -28.37
C GLU A 371 -31.65 -9.10 -27.16
N ARG A 372 -31.05 -9.62 -26.09
CA ARG A 372 -31.76 -9.92 -24.84
C ARG A 372 -32.39 -8.67 -24.24
N LEU A 373 -31.68 -7.54 -24.19
CA LEU A 373 -32.24 -6.27 -23.71
C LEU A 373 -33.48 -5.86 -24.53
N PHE A 374 -33.38 -5.87 -25.86
CA PHE A 374 -34.48 -5.48 -26.75
C PHE A 374 -35.67 -6.45 -26.70
N GLN A 375 -35.44 -7.73 -26.43
CA GLN A 375 -36.52 -8.69 -26.17
C GLN A 375 -37.22 -8.42 -24.83
N LEU A 376 -36.50 -7.94 -23.81
CA LEU A 376 -37.07 -7.67 -22.48
C LEU A 376 -37.78 -6.31 -22.39
N LEU A 377 -37.28 -5.28 -23.08
CA LEU A 377 -37.78 -3.90 -23.00
C LEU A 377 -39.30 -3.73 -23.20
N PRO A 378 -39.95 -4.37 -24.20
CA PRO A 378 -41.39 -4.26 -24.42
C PRO A 378 -42.25 -4.71 -23.24
N PHE A 379 -41.71 -5.54 -22.35
CA PHE A 379 -42.43 -6.07 -21.19
C PHE A 379 -42.28 -5.21 -19.94
N LYS A 380 -41.38 -4.21 -19.94
CA LYS A 380 -41.21 -3.31 -18.80
C LYS A 380 -42.35 -2.30 -18.78
N LYS A 381 -43.33 -2.51 -17.90
CA LYS A 381 -44.58 -1.72 -17.88
C LYS A 381 -44.33 -0.26 -17.59
N GLU A 382 -43.35 0.05 -16.74
CA GLU A 382 -43.02 1.42 -16.40
C GLU A 382 -42.44 2.19 -17.60
N TYR A 383 -41.90 1.51 -18.61
CA TYR A 383 -41.34 2.14 -19.81
C TYR A 383 -42.33 2.20 -20.96
N LYS A 384 -43.59 1.78 -20.72
CA LYS A 384 -44.64 1.90 -21.72
C LYS A 384 -44.77 3.36 -22.15
N ASP A 385 -44.88 3.59 -23.45
CA ASP A 385 -45.01 4.92 -24.07
C ASP A 385 -43.78 5.85 -23.91
N HIS A 386 -42.62 5.29 -23.54
CA HIS A 386 -41.33 6.00 -23.51
C HIS A 386 -40.54 5.75 -24.79
N ASP A 387 -39.77 6.75 -25.22
CA ASP A 387 -38.64 6.50 -26.12
C ASP A 387 -37.47 5.90 -25.31
N ILE A 388 -36.68 5.02 -25.91
CA ILE A 388 -35.50 4.43 -25.28
C ILE A 388 -34.26 4.90 -26.02
N GLU A 389 -33.28 5.42 -25.29
CA GLU A 389 -31.96 5.76 -25.81
C GLU A 389 -30.92 4.98 -25.02
N VAL A 390 -30.11 4.18 -25.73
CA VAL A 390 -29.03 3.40 -25.13
C VAL A 390 -27.70 4.09 -25.42
N VAL A 391 -26.93 4.35 -24.38
CA VAL A 391 -25.64 5.03 -24.42
C VAL A 391 -24.56 4.01 -24.08
N VAL A 392 -23.61 3.85 -24.98
CA VAL A 392 -22.45 2.95 -24.87
C VAL A 392 -21.18 3.74 -25.10
N ASP A 393 -20.04 3.20 -24.69
CA ASP A 393 -18.75 3.74 -25.11
C ASP A 393 -18.48 3.42 -26.60
N ASN A 394 -17.39 3.96 -27.15
CA ASN A 394 -16.99 3.69 -28.53
C ASN A 394 -15.98 2.53 -28.63
N ALA A 395 -16.10 1.50 -27.79
CA ALA A 395 -15.29 0.31 -27.92
C ALA A 395 -15.50 -0.34 -29.30
N ILE A 396 -14.46 -1.02 -29.80
CA ILE A 396 -14.53 -1.72 -31.10
C ILE A 396 -15.65 -2.77 -31.09
N THR A 397 -15.92 -3.36 -29.93
CA THR A 397 -17.01 -4.33 -29.71
C THR A 397 -18.41 -3.71 -29.85
N HIS A 398 -18.55 -2.42 -29.59
CA HIS A 398 -19.80 -1.65 -29.76
C HIS A 398 -19.97 -1.03 -31.16
N SER A 399 -18.91 -1.00 -31.96
CA SER A 399 -18.85 -0.30 -33.25
C SER A 399 -18.67 -1.24 -34.46
N ALA A 400 -19.07 -2.52 -34.30
CA ALA A 400 -19.31 -3.38 -35.44
C ALA A 400 -20.39 -2.76 -36.36
N LYS A 401 -20.48 -3.22 -37.62
CA LYS A 401 -21.27 -2.65 -38.74
C LYS A 401 -22.71 -2.21 -38.36
N GLU A 402 -23.32 -1.38 -39.19
CA GLU A 402 -24.72 -0.94 -39.01
C GLU A 402 -25.71 -2.10 -39.24
N TYR A 403 -26.68 -2.30 -38.32
CA TYR A 403 -27.62 -3.43 -38.37
C TYR A 403 -29.07 -3.08 -38.11
N ASN A 404 -29.95 -3.77 -38.83
CA ASN A 404 -31.40 -3.59 -38.74
C ASN A 404 -31.99 -4.56 -37.70
N ILE A 405 -32.77 -4.03 -36.77
CA ILE A 405 -33.44 -4.79 -35.69
C ILE A 405 -34.35 -5.92 -36.20
N ASN A 406 -34.78 -5.87 -37.46
CA ASN A 406 -35.58 -6.91 -38.11
C ASN A 406 -34.76 -8.10 -38.63
N GLU A 407 -33.43 -8.08 -38.47
CA GLU A 407 -32.53 -9.15 -38.94
C GLU A 407 -32.06 -10.10 -37.85
N PHE A 408 -32.44 -9.87 -36.59
CA PHE A 408 -32.24 -10.81 -35.49
C PHE A 408 -33.06 -12.09 -35.72
N GLY A 409 -32.39 -13.24 -35.86
CA GLY A 409 -33.03 -14.55 -36.03
C GLY A 409 -32.77 -15.30 -37.35
N LYS A 410 -31.78 -14.92 -38.17
CA LYS A 410 -31.35 -15.73 -39.34
C LYS A 410 -30.36 -16.84 -38.93
N GLY A 411 -30.51 -18.03 -39.54
CA GLY A 411 -29.84 -19.28 -39.13
C GLY A 411 -28.33 -19.40 -39.43
N ILE A 412 -27.73 -20.49 -38.93
CA ILE A 412 -26.28 -20.79 -39.02
C ILE A 412 -25.77 -20.66 -40.47
N GLY A 413 -24.79 -19.78 -40.68
CA GLY A 413 -24.18 -19.52 -42.00
C GLY A 413 -24.59 -18.19 -42.63
N THR A 414 -25.55 -17.45 -42.06
CA THR A 414 -25.66 -16.02 -42.33
C THR A 414 -24.76 -15.26 -41.37
N ASN A 415 -23.84 -14.47 -41.94
CA ASN A 415 -22.90 -13.67 -41.16
C ASN A 415 -23.68 -12.78 -40.19
N CYS A 416 -23.32 -12.95 -38.92
CA CYS A 416 -23.84 -12.26 -37.76
C CYS A 416 -23.66 -10.74 -37.93
N PRO A 417 -24.55 -9.92 -37.33
CA PRO A 417 -24.38 -8.50 -37.33
C PRO A 417 -23.16 -8.07 -36.48
#